data_AF-A0A7D5Z259-F1
#
_entry.id   AF-A0A7D5Z259-F1
#
_cell.length_a   1.000
_cell.length_b   1.000
_cell.length_c   1.000
_cell.angle_alpha   90.00
_cell.angle_beta   90.00
_cell.angle_gamma   90.00
#
_symmetry.space_group_name_H-M   'P 1'
#
loop_
_entity.id
_entity.type
_entity.pdbx_description
1 polymer ?
#
loop_
_entity_poly.entity_id
_entity_poly.type
_entity_poly.pdbx_seq_one_letter_code
_entity_poly.pdbx_strand_id
1 'polypeptide(L)'
;MDQTLPDHRAITVPVPKAGITAEVRNQGLVLSDKRFDLLMQLIAGIPYDFDKPWSFWFYIGKIVSKAFFGVEDQLEWLNAVRVRTREFIAFSNTSTVKDNGPNHETGRIQVVEVDFLKPQPGENIKLFWKPARGIISQQVKNWIDYQSSQSCN
;
A
#
# COMPACT_ATOMS: atom_id res chain seq x y z
N MET A 1 -16.19 0.72 -11.96
CA MET A 1 -14.86 1.25 -12.33
C MET A 1 -15.01 2.00 -13.62
N ASP A 2 -14.46 3.21 -13.70
CA ASP A 2 -14.48 4.03 -14.91
C ASP A 2 -13.17 3.85 -15.67
N GLN A 3 -13.24 3.19 -16.83
CA GLN A 3 -12.06 2.88 -17.66
C GLN A 3 -11.59 4.09 -18.49
N THR A 4 -12.33 5.19 -18.49
CA THR A 4 -11.92 6.43 -19.18
C THR A 4 -10.98 7.28 -18.34
N LEU A 5 -10.88 6.96 -17.04
CA LEU A 5 -10.02 7.65 -16.09
C LEU A 5 -8.65 6.96 -15.96
N PRO A 6 -7.59 7.71 -15.58
CA PRO A 6 -6.31 7.09 -15.25
C PRO A 6 -6.45 6.14 -14.05
N ASP A 7 -5.60 5.11 -13.97
CA ASP A 7 -5.72 4.02 -12.98
C ASP A 7 -5.88 4.52 -11.53
N HIS A 8 -5.12 5.53 -11.13
CA HIS A 8 -5.18 6.12 -9.79
C HIS A 8 -6.51 6.83 -9.47
N ARG A 9 -7.43 6.97 -10.44
CA ARG A 9 -8.78 7.58 -10.32
C ARG A 9 -9.91 6.69 -10.82
N ALA A 10 -9.62 5.51 -11.39
CA ALA A 10 -10.61 4.67 -12.03
C ALA A 10 -11.65 4.06 -11.05
N ILE A 11 -11.31 3.95 -9.76
CA ILE A 11 -12.26 3.61 -8.70
C ILE A 11 -12.73 4.92 -8.05
N THR A 12 -13.98 5.28 -8.32
CA THR A 12 -14.62 6.54 -7.89
C THR A 12 -15.37 6.43 -6.55
N VAL A 13 -15.39 5.22 -5.97
CA VAL A 13 -16.01 4.98 -4.66
C VAL A 13 -15.27 5.77 -3.58
N PRO A 14 -15.96 6.41 -2.61
CA PRO A 14 -15.31 7.11 -1.52
C PRO A 14 -14.41 6.19 -0.69
N VAL A 15 -13.22 6.67 -0.34
CA VAL A 15 -12.28 5.88 0.48
C VAL A 15 -12.86 5.68 1.88
N PRO A 16 -13.11 4.42 2.29
CA PRO A 16 -13.74 4.09 3.57
C PRO A 16 -12.86 4.48 4.76
N LYS A 17 -13.47 4.62 5.93
CA LYS A 17 -12.74 4.70 7.20
C LYS A 17 -12.21 3.33 7.56
N ALA A 18 -10.93 3.25 7.91
CA ALA A 18 -10.30 2.03 8.40
C ALA A 18 -9.72 2.23 9.80
N GLY A 19 -10.02 1.31 10.71
CA GLY A 19 -9.41 1.26 12.04
C GLY A 19 -8.07 0.54 11.99
N ILE A 20 -7.02 1.14 12.54
CA ILE A 20 -5.69 0.54 12.62
C ILE A 20 -5.49 -0.09 14.00
N THR A 21 -5.06 -1.35 14.02
CA THR A 21 -4.43 -1.98 15.18
C THR A 21 -2.94 -2.12 14.89
N ALA A 22 -2.11 -1.47 15.70
CA ALA A 22 -0.68 -1.30 15.47
C ALA A 22 0.14 -1.95 16.59
N GLU A 23 1.24 -2.61 16.24
CA GLU A 23 2.25 -3.04 17.21
C GLU A 23 3.36 -1.99 17.44
N VAL A 24 3.61 -1.04 16.52
CA VAL A 24 4.67 0.00 16.64
C VAL A 24 4.23 1.33 15.95
N ARG A 25 5.11 2.27 15.55
CA ARG A 25 4.82 3.46 14.72
C ARG A 25 5.90 3.60 13.63
N ASN A 26 5.65 3.19 12.39
CA ASN A 26 6.74 3.02 11.41
C ASN A 26 6.45 3.57 10.01
N GLN A 27 7.54 3.85 9.29
CA GLN A 27 7.63 4.32 7.91
C GLN A 27 7.80 3.11 6.96
N GLY A 28 7.33 3.20 5.70
CA GLY A 28 7.42 2.17 4.64
C GLY A 28 6.43 1.01 4.75
N LEU A 29 5.61 0.78 3.73
CA LEU A 29 4.42 -0.08 3.84
C LEU A 29 4.32 -1.14 2.73
N VAL A 30 4.17 -2.40 3.11
CA VAL A 30 3.91 -3.53 2.21
C VAL A 30 2.57 -4.14 2.54
N LEU A 31 1.70 -4.23 1.55
CA LEU A 31 0.41 -4.87 1.65
C LEU A 31 0.51 -6.28 1.07
N SER A 32 0.06 -7.27 1.83
CA SER A 32 -0.01 -8.67 1.38
C SER A 32 -1.37 -9.23 1.74
N ASP A 33 -2.34 -9.20 0.83
CA ASP A 33 -3.62 -9.84 1.08
C ASP A 33 -4.02 -10.83 -0.03
N LYS A 34 -4.60 -11.95 0.39
CA LYS A 34 -5.19 -12.96 -0.49
C LYS A 34 -6.67 -12.70 -0.78
N ARG A 35 -7.26 -11.69 -0.14
CA ARG A 35 -8.70 -11.38 -0.14
C ARG A 35 -8.99 -10.05 -0.82
N PHE A 36 -8.12 -9.58 -1.72
CA PHE A 36 -8.39 -8.34 -2.45
C PHE A 36 -9.74 -8.39 -3.18
N ASP A 37 -10.12 -9.53 -3.73
CA ASP A 37 -11.45 -9.72 -4.33
C ASP A 37 -12.60 -9.49 -3.33
N LEU A 38 -12.59 -10.17 -2.19
CA LEU A 38 -13.62 -9.99 -1.16
C LEU A 38 -13.63 -8.54 -0.61
N LEU A 39 -12.47 -7.93 -0.43
CA LEU A 39 -12.34 -6.54 0.03
C LEU A 39 -12.98 -5.59 -0.98
N MET A 40 -12.61 -5.70 -2.26
CA MET A 40 -13.12 -4.81 -3.30
C MET A 40 -14.61 -4.99 -3.53
N GLN A 41 -15.10 -6.22 -3.47
CA GLN A 41 -16.53 -6.50 -3.57
C GLN A 41 -17.31 -5.85 -2.42
N LEU A 42 -16.79 -5.86 -1.19
CA LEU A 42 -17.47 -5.29 -0.03
C LEU A 42 -17.34 -3.77 0.06
N ILE A 43 -16.20 -3.22 -0.36
CA ILE A 43 -15.91 -1.78 -0.23
C ILE A 43 -16.52 -0.99 -1.38
N ALA A 44 -16.34 -1.51 -2.59
CA ALA A 44 -16.63 -0.79 -3.82
C ALA A 44 -17.69 -1.48 -4.69
N GLY A 45 -18.20 -2.65 -4.28
CA GLY A 45 -19.22 -3.37 -5.03
C GLY A 45 -18.72 -3.89 -6.38
N ILE A 46 -17.40 -3.95 -6.59
CA ILE A 46 -16.77 -4.35 -7.84
C ILE A 46 -15.88 -5.58 -7.61
N PRO A 47 -15.90 -6.58 -8.52
CA PRO A 47 -15.00 -7.70 -8.45
C PRO A 47 -13.56 -7.25 -8.75
N TYR A 48 -12.59 -7.92 -8.16
CA TYR A 48 -11.18 -7.65 -8.41
C TYR A 48 -10.75 -8.23 -9.76
N ASP A 49 -10.19 -7.38 -10.61
CA ASP A 49 -9.66 -7.80 -11.91
C ASP A 49 -8.15 -8.06 -11.79
N PHE A 50 -7.77 -9.33 -11.82
CA PHE A 50 -6.37 -9.76 -11.75
C PHE A 50 -5.59 -9.47 -13.04
N ASP A 51 -6.27 -9.22 -14.16
CA ASP A 51 -5.65 -8.84 -15.43
C ASP A 51 -5.43 -7.32 -15.49
N LYS A 52 -6.16 -6.55 -14.67
CA LYS A 52 -6.03 -5.09 -14.53
C LYS A 52 -5.93 -4.63 -13.08
N PRO A 53 -4.90 -5.07 -12.33
CA PRO A 53 -4.86 -4.89 -10.88
C PRO A 53 -4.45 -3.47 -10.44
N TRP A 54 -3.83 -2.66 -11.31
CA TRP A 54 -3.26 -1.35 -10.96
C TRP A 54 -4.24 -0.41 -10.28
N SER A 55 -5.44 -0.27 -10.85
CA SER A 55 -6.49 0.59 -10.30
C SER A 55 -6.89 0.17 -8.88
N PHE A 56 -6.92 -1.14 -8.61
CA PHE A 56 -7.20 -1.67 -7.28
C PHE A 56 -6.03 -1.45 -6.32
N TRP A 57 -4.78 -1.61 -6.78
CA TRP A 57 -3.59 -1.30 -5.98
C TRP A 57 -3.58 0.17 -5.54
N PHE A 58 -3.84 1.10 -6.46
CA PHE A 58 -3.95 2.53 -6.12
C PHE A 58 -5.05 2.79 -5.09
N TYR A 59 -6.22 2.19 -5.28
CA TYR A 59 -7.34 2.38 -4.36
C TYR A 59 -7.06 1.83 -2.96
N ILE A 60 -6.46 0.65 -2.87
CA ILE A 60 -5.97 0.06 -1.62
C ILE A 60 -4.91 0.97 -0.98
N GLY A 61 -3.98 1.51 -1.78
CA GLY A 61 -3.00 2.49 -1.34
C GLY A 61 -3.65 3.70 -0.67
N LYS A 62 -4.72 4.25 -1.25
CA LYS A 62 -5.49 5.36 -0.65
C LYS A 62 -6.14 4.98 0.67
N ILE A 63 -6.74 3.78 0.76
CA ILE A 63 -7.33 3.28 2.01
C ILE A 63 -6.28 3.27 3.11
N VAL A 64 -5.10 2.74 2.81
CA VAL A 64 -4.05 2.62 3.81
C VAL A 64 -3.40 3.96 4.13
N SER A 65 -3.18 4.81 3.13
CA SER A 65 -2.70 6.18 3.34
C SER A 65 -3.63 6.93 4.29
N LYS A 66 -4.94 6.89 4.02
CA LYS A 66 -5.96 7.55 4.85
C LYS A 66 -6.00 6.97 6.26
N ALA A 67 -5.81 5.67 6.41
CA ALA A 67 -5.79 5.02 7.71
C ALA A 67 -4.58 5.46 8.55
N PHE A 68 -3.38 5.47 7.96
CA PHE A 68 -2.14 5.74 8.69
C PHE A 68 -1.89 7.24 8.90
N PHE A 69 -2.29 8.08 7.94
CA PHE A 69 -1.91 9.49 7.91
C PHE A 69 -3.09 10.46 7.86
N GLY A 70 -4.32 9.97 7.72
CA GLY A 70 -5.51 10.81 7.59
C GLY A 70 -5.73 11.41 6.20
N VAL A 71 -4.78 11.22 5.27
CA VAL A 71 -4.80 11.74 3.88
C VAL A 71 -4.63 10.61 2.86
N GLU A 72 -5.19 10.73 1.66
CA GLU A 72 -5.29 9.64 0.68
C GLU A 72 -4.06 9.51 -0.23
N ASP A 73 -3.21 10.53 -0.29
CA ASP A 73 -2.16 10.74 -1.30
C ASP A 73 -0.73 10.72 -0.73
N GLN A 74 -0.56 10.28 0.52
CA GLN A 74 0.75 10.21 1.18
C GLN A 74 1.53 8.92 0.88
N LEU A 75 0.88 7.93 0.26
CA LEU A 75 1.52 6.72 -0.23
C LEU A 75 1.63 6.73 -1.75
N GLU A 76 2.84 6.55 -2.25
CA GLU A 76 3.13 6.31 -3.65
C GLU A 76 3.39 4.83 -3.89
N TRP A 77 2.85 4.31 -4.98
CA TRP A 77 3.10 2.94 -5.39
C TRP A 77 4.56 2.79 -5.83
N LEU A 78 5.26 1.83 -5.22
CA LEU A 78 6.67 1.55 -5.52
C LEU A 78 6.82 0.36 -6.46
N ASN A 79 6.23 -0.78 -6.08
CA ASN A 79 6.29 -2.01 -6.88
C ASN A 79 5.18 -2.98 -6.45
N ALA A 80 4.90 -3.99 -7.27
CA ALA A 80 4.04 -5.11 -6.91
C ALA A 80 4.63 -6.44 -7.40
N VAL A 81 4.56 -7.47 -6.57
CA VAL A 81 4.94 -8.85 -6.94
C VAL A 81 3.79 -9.79 -6.65
N ARG A 82 3.46 -10.64 -7.62
CA ARG A 82 2.49 -11.72 -7.44
C ARG A 82 3.20 -13.04 -7.18
N VAL A 83 2.88 -13.69 -6.07
CA VAL A 83 3.34 -15.05 -5.75
C VAL A 83 2.11 -15.94 -5.63
N ARG A 84 1.93 -16.83 -6.62
CA ARG A 84 0.73 -17.69 -6.75
C ARG A 84 -0.54 -16.83 -6.78
N THR A 85 -1.38 -16.93 -5.74
CA THR A 85 -2.66 -16.22 -5.60
C THR A 85 -2.57 -15.01 -4.68
N ARG A 86 -1.36 -14.58 -4.29
CA ARG A 86 -1.16 -13.43 -3.41
C ARG A 86 -0.40 -12.34 -4.13
N GLU A 87 -0.82 -11.10 -3.93
CA GLU A 87 -0.11 -9.92 -4.42
C GLU A 87 0.49 -9.17 -3.24
N PHE A 88 1.76 -8.83 -3.39
CA PHE A 88 2.56 -8.06 -2.47
C PHE A 88 2.76 -6.69 -3.10
N ILE A 89 2.12 -5.67 -2.55
CA ILE A 89 2.14 -4.32 -3.10
C ILE A 89 2.93 -3.45 -2.13
N ALA A 90 4.03 -2.88 -2.61
CA ALA A 90 4.86 -1.98 -1.83
C ALA A 90 4.52 -0.53 -2.13
N PHE A 91 4.47 0.27 -1.08
CA PHE A 91 4.28 1.71 -1.12
C PHE A 91 5.40 2.42 -0.38
N SER A 92 5.86 3.53 -0.94
CA SER A 92 6.73 4.49 -0.29
C SER A 92 5.91 5.64 0.28
N ASN A 93 6.35 6.20 1.42
CA ASN A 93 5.76 7.41 1.94
C ASN A 93 6.41 8.63 1.25
N THR A 94 5.58 9.51 0.68
CA THR A 94 6.03 10.67 -0.09
C THR A 94 6.70 11.75 0.76
N SER A 95 6.44 11.75 2.08
CA SER A 95 7.07 12.67 3.03
C SER A 95 8.49 12.27 3.40
N THR A 96 8.88 10.99 3.23
CA THR A 96 10.22 10.50 3.60
C THR A 96 11.26 10.61 2.49
N VAL A 97 10.85 10.70 1.22
CA VAL A 97 11.77 10.76 0.08
C VAL A 97 12.39 12.16 -0.10
N LYS A 98 11.84 13.20 0.55
CA LYS A 98 12.27 14.59 0.38
C LYS A 98 13.35 15.07 1.34
N ASP A 99 13.74 14.27 2.33
CA ASP A 99 14.71 14.68 3.35
C ASP A 99 16.15 14.34 2.91
N ASN A 100 16.59 14.97 1.80
CA ASN A 100 17.96 14.85 1.25
C ASN A 100 18.93 15.84 1.95
N GLY A 101 18.92 15.88 3.28
CA GLY A 101 19.89 16.63 4.07
C GLY A 101 21.20 15.84 4.24
N PRO A 102 22.39 16.48 4.20
CA PRO A 102 23.68 15.80 4.10
C PRO A 102 24.16 15.09 5.38
N ASN A 103 23.30 14.91 6.38
CA ASN A 103 23.72 14.51 7.73
C ASN A 103 22.76 13.56 8.46
N HIS A 104 22.04 12.70 7.74
CA HIS A 104 21.31 11.61 8.37
C HIS A 104 22.07 10.30 8.19
N GLU A 105 22.46 9.68 9.30
CA GLU A 105 22.71 8.24 9.38
C GLU A 105 21.64 7.54 8.55
N THR A 106 22.02 6.93 7.41
CA THR A 106 21.18 6.20 6.45
C THR A 106 19.87 5.76 7.10
N GLY A 107 18.85 6.62 7.02
CA GLY A 107 17.66 6.52 7.86
C GLY A 107 17.04 5.17 7.60
N ARG A 108 17.13 4.25 8.57
CA ARG A 108 16.77 2.84 8.35
C ARG A 108 15.35 2.80 7.80
N ILE A 109 15.22 2.51 6.51
CA ILE A 109 13.91 2.24 5.89
C ILE A 109 13.28 1.14 6.73
N GLN A 110 12.28 1.54 7.50
CA GLN A 110 11.41 0.60 8.17
C GLN A 110 10.43 0.09 7.10
N VAL A 111 10.02 -1.14 7.25
CA VAL A 111 9.05 -1.74 6.34
C VAL A 111 8.06 -2.44 7.24
N VAL A 112 6.78 -2.20 7.04
CA VAL A 112 5.69 -2.88 7.73
C VAL A 112 4.92 -3.76 6.76
N GLU A 113 4.54 -4.94 7.19
CA GLU A 113 3.56 -5.77 6.50
C GLU A 113 2.18 -5.41 7.04
N VAL A 114 1.27 -4.99 6.16
CA VAL A 114 -0.12 -4.67 6.46
C VAL A 114 -1.02 -5.77 5.91
N ASP A 115 -1.87 -6.26 6.80
CA ASP A 115 -2.89 -7.26 6.53
C ASP A 115 -4.28 -6.63 6.80
N PHE A 116 -5.24 -6.85 5.91
CA PHE A 116 -6.63 -6.49 6.21
C PHE A 116 -7.24 -7.58 7.10
N LEU A 117 -8.07 -7.23 8.08
CA LEU A 117 -8.92 -8.23 8.71
C LEU A 117 -10.07 -8.59 7.78
N LYS A 118 -10.68 -9.77 8.00
CA LYS A 118 -11.85 -10.16 7.22
C LYS A 118 -12.93 -9.08 7.45
N PRO A 119 -13.37 -8.38 6.39
CA PRO A 119 -14.42 -7.37 6.52
C PRO A 119 -15.73 -8.01 7.00
N GLN A 120 -16.43 -7.32 7.90
CA GLN A 120 -17.74 -7.71 8.41
C GLN A 120 -18.79 -6.73 7.89
N PRO A 121 -19.96 -7.20 7.41
CA PRO A 121 -21.03 -6.31 6.97
C PRO A 121 -21.44 -5.33 8.07
N GLY A 122 -21.50 -4.04 7.73
CA GLY A 122 -21.87 -2.98 8.68
C GLY A 122 -20.76 -2.51 9.62
N GLU A 123 -19.59 -3.13 9.61
CA GLU A 123 -18.42 -2.67 10.36
C GLU A 123 -17.44 -1.89 9.48
N ASN A 124 -16.70 -0.98 10.09
CA ASN A 124 -15.55 -0.35 9.44
C ASN A 124 -14.48 -1.41 9.12
N ILE A 125 -13.74 -1.18 8.04
CA ILE A 125 -12.58 -2.01 7.68
C ILE A 125 -11.56 -1.92 8.81
N LYS A 126 -10.93 -3.05 9.11
CA LYS A 126 -9.87 -3.11 10.12
C LYS A 126 -8.57 -3.55 9.45
N LEU A 127 -7.50 -2.86 9.80
CA LEU A 127 -6.15 -3.10 9.33
C LEU A 127 -5.30 -3.53 10.52
N PHE A 128 -4.48 -4.55 10.30
CA PHE A 128 -3.43 -4.95 11.23
C PHE A 128 -2.08 -4.75 10.54
N TRP A 129 -1.06 -4.38 11.30
CA TRP A 129 0.28 -4.33 10.76
C TRP A 129 1.33 -4.77 11.77
N LYS A 130 2.44 -5.27 11.22
CA LYS A 130 3.61 -5.73 11.96
C LYS A 130 4.89 -5.30 11.24
N PRO A 131 6.04 -5.24 11.91
CA PRO A 131 7.32 -5.14 11.24
C PRO A 131 7.45 -6.21 10.16
N ALA A 132 7.86 -5.82 8.96
CA ALA A 132 8.03 -6.75 7.85
C ALA A 132 9.18 -7.72 8.14
N ARG A 133 9.00 -8.96 7.70
CA ARG A 133 10.05 -9.99 7.80
C ARG A 133 11.29 -9.54 7.05
N GLY A 134 12.48 -9.93 7.54
CA GLY A 134 13.75 -9.48 6.98
C GLY A 134 13.87 -9.61 5.46
N ILE A 135 13.34 -10.70 4.89
CA ILE A 135 13.32 -10.94 3.43
C ILE A 135 12.46 -9.90 2.70
N ILE A 136 11.27 -9.57 3.21
CA ILE A 136 10.37 -8.56 2.63
C ILE A 136 11.01 -7.19 2.75
N SER A 137 11.55 -6.86 3.92
CA SER A 137 12.27 -5.62 4.18
C SER A 137 13.45 -5.43 3.22
N GLN A 138 14.21 -6.49 2.94
CA GLN A 138 15.33 -6.43 2.00
C GLN A 138 14.87 -6.24 0.56
N GLN A 139 13.80 -6.91 0.12
CA GLN A 139 13.27 -6.73 -1.23
C GLN A 139 12.77 -5.30 -1.48
N VAL A 140 12.04 -4.72 -0.52
CA VAL A 140 11.57 -3.34 -0.62
C VAL A 140 12.73 -2.36 -0.71
N LYS A 141 13.77 -2.55 0.11
CA LYS A 141 14.98 -1.72 0.04
C LYS A 141 15.64 -1.81 -1.34
N ASN A 142 15.81 -3.03 -1.87
CA ASN A 142 16.36 -3.23 -3.21
C ASN A 142 15.54 -2.52 -4.30
N TRP A 143 14.21 -2.48 -4.19
CA TRP A 143 13.36 -1.73 -5.13
C TRP A 143 13.54 -0.22 -5.02
N ILE A 144 13.65 0.30 -3.80
CA ILE A 144 13.91 1.73 -3.56
C ILE A 144 15.28 2.13 -4.12
N ASP A 145 16.30 1.33 -3.86
CA ASP A 145 17.66 1.57 -4.35
C ASP A 145 17.72 1.54 -5.88
N TYR A 146 17.02 0.60 -6.51
CA TYR A 146 16.91 0.51 -7.96
C TYR A 146 16.24 1.76 -8.57
N GLN A 147 15.12 2.22 -8.02
CA GLN A 147 14.43 3.43 -8.50
C GLN A 147 15.31 4.68 -8.35
N SER A 148 16.02 4.80 -7.23
CA SER A 148 16.97 5.89 -7.00
C SER A 148 18.10 5.88 -8.04
N SER A 149 18.62 4.71 -8.40
CA SER A 149 19.68 4.57 -9.41
C SER A 149 19.23 4.90 -10.84
N GLN A 150 17.96 4.68 -11.16
CA GLN A 150 17.36 5.02 -12.46
C GLN A 150 17.09 6.53 -12.60
N SER A 151 16.88 7.23 -11.49
CA SER A 151 16.54 8.65 -11.44
C SER A 151 17.75 9.58 -11.62
N CYS A 152 18.97 9.03 -11.53
CA CYS A 152 20.24 9.77 -11.63
C CYS A 152 20.93 9.63 -13.00
N ASN A 153 20.27 9.03 -14.01
CA ASN A 153 20.78 8.94 -15.39
C ASN A 153 19.92 9.74 -16.36
#